data_AF-A0A9D3VR42-F1
#
_entry.id   AF-A0A9D3VR42-F1
#
_cell.length_a   1.000
_cell.length_b   1.000
_cell.length_c   1.000
_cell.angle_alpha   90.00
_cell.angle_beta   90.00
_cell.angle_gamma   90.00
#
_symmetry.space_group_name_H-M   'P 1'
#
loop_
_entity.id
_entity.type
_entity.pdbx_description
1 polymer ?
#
loop_
_entity_poly.entity_id
_entity_poly.type
_entity_poly.pdbx_seq_one_letter_code
_entity_poly.pdbx_strand_id
1 'polypeptide(L)' 'MKKAAKDLMSKSPKHWTKAFFGCQCKFDMVDNDICEDFNFSIMEGRYRSIITMLEEIRVRLMTRIVKK' A
#
# COMPACT_ATOMS: atom_id res chain seq x y z
N MET A 1 19.64 -3.02 18.11
CA MET A 1 18.47 -3.81 18.57
C MET A 1 17.93 -3.41 19.94
N LYS A 2 18.76 -3.16 20.97
CA LYS A 2 18.28 -2.88 22.35
C LYS A 2 17.52 -1.55 22.54
N LYS A 3 17.83 -0.51 21.76
CA LYS A 3 17.20 0.82 21.88
C LYS A 3 15.73 0.81 21.43
N ALA A 4 15.45 0.25 20.26
CA ALA A 4 14.09 0.14 19.72
C ALA A 4 13.16 -0.68 20.63
N ALA A 5 13.66 -1.78 21.21
CA ALA A 5 12.88 -2.57 22.15
C ALA A 5 12.53 -1.78 23.43
N LYS A 6 13.50 -1.03 23.97
CA LYS A 6 13.27 -0.18 25.15
C LYS A 6 12.26 0.94 24.87
N ASP A 7 12.34 1.56 23.70
CA ASP A 7 11.41 2.60 23.25
C ASP A 7 10.00 2.07 22.97
N LEU A 8 9.86 0.78 22.66
CA LEU A 8 8.57 0.13 22.50
C LEU A 8 7.93 -0.18 23.87
N MET A 9 8.74 -0.68 24.80
CA MET A 9 8.31 -1.00 26.17
C MET A 9 7.92 0.24 26.99
N SER A 10 8.39 1.43 26.62
CA SER A 10 7.94 2.69 27.23
C SER A 10 6.57 3.17 26.73
N LYS A 11 6.08 2.62 25.60
CA LYS A 11 4.76 2.93 25.03
C LYS A 11 3.73 1.91 25.52
N SER A 12 2.48 2.36 25.67
CA SER A 12 1.39 1.47 26.10
C SER A 12 1.27 0.24 25.17
N PRO A 13 1.26 -1.00 25.72
CA PRO A 13 1.19 -2.24 24.94
C PRO A 13 0.06 -2.29 23.92
N LYS A 14 -1.07 -1.64 24.22
CA LYS A 14 -2.23 -1.55 23.34
C LYS A 14 -1.91 -0.99 21.95
N HIS A 15 -0.84 -0.21 21.80
CA HIS A 15 -0.50 0.46 20.54
C HIS A 15 0.47 -0.33 19.66
N TRP A 16 1.16 -1.34 20.20
CA TRP A 16 2.21 -2.05 19.47
C TRP A 16 2.10 -3.57 19.54
N THR A 17 1.26 -4.10 20.43
CA THR A 17 1.00 -5.54 20.49
C THR A 17 -0.09 -5.93 19.49
N LYS A 18 0.21 -6.95 18.68
CA LYS A 18 -0.67 -7.47 17.63
C LYS A 18 -2.06 -7.88 18.15
N ALA A 19 -2.15 -8.29 19.42
CA ALA A 19 -3.41 -8.69 20.06
C ALA A 19 -4.45 -7.57 20.16
N PHE A 20 -4.05 -6.30 20.04
CA PHE A 20 -4.96 -5.14 20.10
C PHE A 20 -5.18 -4.50 18.72
N PHE A 21 -4.60 -5.06 17.66
CA PHE A 21 -4.93 -4.65 16.31
C PHE A 21 -6.33 -5.17 16.00
N GLY A 22 -7.26 -4.27 15.68
CA GLY A 22 -8.59 -4.67 15.25
C GLY A 22 -8.52 -5.51 13.96
N CYS A 23 -9.45 -6.45 13.77
CA CYS A 23 -9.57 -7.21 12.51
C CYS A 23 -9.94 -6.35 11.30
N GLN A 24 -10.32 -5.08 11.52
CA GLN A 24 -10.61 -4.13 10.46
C GLN A 24 -9.35 -3.31 10.15
N CYS A 25 -8.76 -3.55 8.98
CA CYS A 25 -7.82 -2.62 8.38
C CYS A 25 -8.55 -1.27 8.20
N LYS A 26 -8.20 -0.25 9.01
CA LYS A 26 -8.70 1.12 8.86
C LYS A 26 -7.98 1.87 7.73
N PHE A 27 -7.84 1.23 6.57
CA PHE A 27 -7.16 1.80 5.41
C PHE A 27 -8.11 1.94 4.22
N ASP A 28 -9.31 2.48 4.45
CA ASP A 28 -10.26 2.81 3.38
C ASP A 28 -9.64 3.75 2.32
N MET A 29 -8.64 4.56 2.68
CA MET A 29 -7.98 5.48 1.75
C MET A 29 -6.89 4.83 0.89
N VAL A 30 -6.13 3.85 1.39
CA VAL A 30 -4.97 3.31 0.63
C VAL A 30 -5.41 2.29 -0.41
N ASP A 31 -6.46 1.51 -0.11
CA ASP A 31 -6.97 0.53 -1.08
C ASP A 31 -7.79 1.21 -2.18
N ASN A 32 -8.57 2.24 -1.86
CA ASN A 32 -9.38 2.95 -2.86
C ASN A 32 -8.52 3.75 -3.84
N ASP A 33 -7.48 4.47 -3.39
CA ASP A 33 -6.60 5.23 -4.29
C ASP A 33 -5.80 4.32 -5.25
N ILE A 34 -5.44 3.10 -4.83
CA ILE A 34 -4.76 2.14 -5.70
C ILE A 34 -5.74 1.50 -6.68
N CYS A 35 -6.95 1.13 -6.21
CA CYS A 35 -7.99 0.57 -7.05
C CYS A 35 -8.49 1.59 -8.08
N GLU A 36 -8.68 2.85 -7.70
CA GLU A 36 -9.07 3.93 -8.61
C GLU A 36 -8.01 4.15 -9.69
N ASP A 37 -6.73 4.23 -9.33
CA ASP A 37 -5.64 4.43 -10.30
C ASP A 37 -5.44 3.21 -11.23
N PHE A 38 -5.71 2.01 -10.71
CA PHE A 38 -5.72 0.77 -11.51
C PHE A 38 -6.89 0.75 -12.50
N ASN A 39 -8.10 1.09 -12.04
CA ASN A 39 -9.28 1.17 -12.90
C ASN A 39 -9.11 2.27 -13.98
N PHE A 40 -8.50 3.40 -13.63
CA PHE A 40 -8.13 4.44 -14.59
C PHE A 40 -7.13 3.92 -15.64
N SER A 41 -6.12 3.15 -15.23
CA SER A 41 -5.16 2.52 -16.15
C SER A 41 -5.84 1.58 -17.15
N ILE A 42 -6.83 0.80 -16.71
CA ILE A 42 -7.61 -0.08 -17.58
C ILE A 42 -8.43 0.74 -18.58
N MET A 43 -9.07 1.82 -18.13
CA MET A 43 -9.89 2.67 -18.98
C MET A 43 -9.08 3.39 -20.06
N GLU A 44 -7.86 3.83 -19.76
CA GLU A 44 -6.93 4.37 -20.77
C GLU A 44 -6.33 3.28 -21.68
N GLY A 45 -6.02 2.12 -21.09
CA GLY A 45 -5.33 1.01 -21.74
C GLY A 45 -6.22 0.12 -22.61
N ARG A 46 -7.55 0.18 -22.50
CA ARG A 46 -8.48 -0.70 -23.25
C ARG A 46 -8.39 -0.55 -24.77
N TYR A 47 -7.86 0.56 -25.25
CA TYR A 47 -7.62 0.82 -26.68
C TYR A 47 -6.21 0.37 -27.13
N ARG A 48 -5.37 -0.06 -26.18
CA ARG A 48 -4.00 -0.51 -26.39
C ARG A 48 -3.97 -2.04 -26.33
N SER A 49 -2.84 -2.61 -26.77
CA SER A 49 -2.61 -4.05 -26.59
C SER A 49 -2.50 -4.39 -25.10
N ILE A 50 -2.91 -5.61 -24.73
CA ILE A 50 -2.84 -6.08 -23.34
C ILE A 50 -1.41 -6.01 -22.77
N ILE A 51 -0.40 -6.21 -23.63
CA ILE A 51 1.02 -6.12 -23.26
C ILE A 51 1.35 -4.69 -22.83
N THR A 52 0.95 -3.70 -23.63
CA THR A 52 1.19 -2.28 -23.36
C THR A 52 0.54 -1.83 -22.05
N MET A 53 -0.71 -2.22 -21.81
CA MET A 53 -1.42 -1.89 -20.56
C MET A 53 -0.72 -2.46 -19.32
N LEU A 54 -0.24 -3.71 -19.39
CA LEU A 54 0.47 -4.35 -18.29
C LEU A 54 1.85 -3.71 -18.02
N GLU A 55 2.56 -3.29 -19.07
CA GLU A 55 3.81 -2.55 -18.92
C GLU A 55 3.62 -1.19 -18.24
N GLU A 56 2.57 -0.45 -18.61
CA GLU A 56 2.22 0.84 -18.01
C GLU A 56 1.92 0.68 -16.51
N ILE A 57 1.17 -0.35 -16.11
CA ILE A 57 0.89 -0.66 -14.69
C ILE A 57 2.19 -1.00 -13.94
N ARG A 58 3.06 -1.83 -14.53
CA ARG A 58 4.34 -2.22 -13.93
C ARG A 58 5.23 -1.00 -13.65
N VAL A 59 5.38 -0.12 -14.63
CA VAL A 59 6.18 1.11 -14.50
C VAL A 59 5.60 2.02 -13.42
N ARG A 60 4.28 2.18 -13.37
CA ARG A 60 3.59 3.00 -12.36
C ARG A 60 3.84 2.48 -10.94
N LEU A 61 3.72 1.17 -10.73
CA LEU A 61 4.00 0.52 -9.45
C LEU A 61 5.47 0.68 -9.03
N MET A 62 6.42 0.42 -9.94
CA MET A 62 7.84 0.59 -9.64
C MET A 62 8.18 2.05 -9.27
N THR A 63 7.59 3.02 -9.98
CA THR A 63 7.81 4.44 -9.70
C THR A 63 7.27 4.84 -8.33
N ARG A 64 6.10 4.33 -7.93
CA ARG A 64 5.52 4.56 -6.59
C ARG A 64 6.39 3.95 -5.48
N ILE A 65 6.94 2.76 -5.70
CA ILE A 65 7.78 2.07 -4.71
C ILE A 65 9.13 2.77 -4.54
N VAL A 66 9.74 3.24 -5.64
CA VAL A 66 11.06 3.92 -5.62
C VAL A 66 10.99 5.35 -5.08
N LYS A 67 9.84 6.03 -5.21
CA LYS A 67 9.65 7.39 -4.66
C LYS A 67 9.47 7.43 -3.13
N LYS A 68 9.61 6.30 -2.44
CA LYS A 68 9.43 6.16 -0.99
C LYS A 68 10.77 5.93 -0.30
#